data_AF-A0A357ZFG2-F1
#
_entry.id   AF-A0A357ZFG2-F1
#
_cell.length_a   1.000
_cell.length_b   1.000
_cell.length_c   1.000
_cell.angle_alpha   90.00
_cell.angle_beta   90.00
_cell.angle_gamma   90.00
#
_symmetry.space_group_name_H-M   'P 1'
#
loop_
_entity.id
_entity.type
_entity.pdbx_description
1 polymer ?
#
loop_
_entity_poly.entity_id
_entity_poly.type
_entity_poly.pdbx_seq_one_letter_code
_entity_poly.pdbx_strand_id
1 'polypeptide(L)' 'MARISGVDLPREKRVEIGLTYIYGIGLTTAKQILAESGVNPDTRVKDLTEEETIRLREYIDKNLKIEGDLRREVSQNV' A
#
# COMPACT_ATOMS: atom_id res chain seq x y z
N MET A 1 -9.92 7.84 -8.39
CA MET A 1 -8.71 7.00 -8.33
C MET A 1 -8.25 7.02 -6.89
N ALA A 2 -8.00 5.88 -6.26
CA ALA A 2 -7.45 5.87 -4.91
C ALA A 2 -5.92 6.01 -5.04
N ARG A 3 -5.41 7.20 -4.75
CA ARG A 3 -3.96 7.45 -4.72
C ARG A 3 -3.46 7.17 -3.31
N ILE A 4 -2.63 6.14 -3.16
CA ILE A 4 -2.01 5.77 -1.88
C ILE A 4 -0.50 5.91 -2.04
N SER A 5 0.09 6.70 -1.15
CA SER A 5 1.53 6.98 -1.09
C SER A 5 2.17 7.34 -2.43
N GLY A 6 1.48 8.17 -3.22
CA GLY A 6 1.97 8.66 -4.53
C GLY A 6 1.72 7.73 -5.71
N VAL A 7 1.18 6.52 -5.49
CA VAL A 7 0.86 5.54 -6.54
C VAL A 7 -0.64 5.48 -6.81
N ASP A 8 -0.99 5.43 -8.08
CA ASP A 8 -2.38 5.27 -8.54
C ASP A 8 -2.74 3.78 -8.60
N LEU A 9 -3.62 3.34 -7.70
CA LEU A 9 -4.00 1.94 -7.58
C LEU A 9 -5.10 1.53 -8.58
N PRO A 10 -5.02 0.32 -9.17
CA PRO A 10 -6.04 -0.18 -10.07
C PRO A 10 -7.36 -0.44 -9.33
N ARG A 11 -8.39 0.35 -9.67
CA ARG A 11 -9.70 0.38 -9.00
C ARG A 11 -10.45 -0.96 -8.97
N GLU A 12 -10.27 -1.78 -10.00
CA GLU A 12 -11.02 -3.03 -10.16
C GLU A 12 -10.39 -4.21 -9.42
N LYS A 13 -9.14 -4.07 -8.97
CA LYS A 13 -8.43 -5.12 -8.24
C LYS A 13 -8.79 -5.11 -6.76
N ARG A 14 -8.59 -6.27 -6.13
CA ARG A 14 -8.59 -6.43 -4.68
C ARG A 14 -7.49 -5.57 -4.06
N VAL A 15 -7.74 -5.02 -2.88
CA VAL A 15 -6.79 -4.12 -2.20
C VAL A 15 -5.47 -4.84 -1.92
N GLU A 16 -5.51 -6.13 -1.56
CA GLU A 16 -4.31 -6.96 -1.37
C GLU A 16 -3.36 -6.90 -2.59
N ILE A 17 -3.90 -7.07 -3.79
CA ILE A 17 -3.12 -7.02 -5.04
C ILE A 17 -2.87 -5.58 -5.49
N GLY A 18 -3.75 -4.65 -5.13
CA GLY A 18 -3.54 -3.23 -5.37
C GLY A 18 -2.25 -2.77 -4.70
N LEU A 19 -2.11 -3.03 -3.40
CA LEU A 19 -0.96 -2.58 -2.61
C LEU A 19 0.38 -3.08 -3.15
N THR A 20 0.43 -4.24 -3.80
CA THR A 20 1.67 -4.77 -4.40
C THR A 20 2.16 -3.99 -5.62
N TYR A 21 1.39 -3.01 -6.12
CA TYR A 21 1.87 -2.09 -7.16
C TYR A 21 2.81 -1.02 -6.61
N ILE A 22 2.85 -0.84 -5.30
CA ILE A 22 3.75 0.10 -4.63
C ILE A 22 5.12 -0.58 -4.48
N TYR A 23 6.17 0.05 -4.98
CA TYR A 23 7.52 -0.46 -4.88
C TYR A 23 7.96 -0.56 -3.42
N GLY A 24 8.40 -1.76 -3.02
CA GLY A 24 8.71 -2.10 -1.63
C GLY A 24 7.60 -2.84 -0.90
N ILE A 25 6.39 -2.97 -1.47
CA ILE A 25 5.28 -3.72 -0.89
C ILE A 25 5.08 -5.02 -1.67
N GLY A 26 5.41 -6.14 -1.04
CA GLY A 26 5.10 -7.49 -1.54
C GLY A 26 3.75 -8.01 -1.03
N LEU A 27 3.33 -9.20 -1.48
CA LEU A 27 2.07 -9.83 -1.06
C LEU A 27 2.00 -10.05 0.45
N THR A 28 3.11 -10.49 1.07
CA THR A 28 3.19 -10.71 2.52
C THR A 28 2.99 -9.40 3.28
N THR A 29 3.69 -8.34 2.88
CA THR A 29 3.57 -7.01 3.49
C THR A 29 2.18 -6.43 3.28
N ALA A 30 1.59 -6.58 2.09
CA ALA A 30 0.21 -6.16 1.83
C ALA A 30 -0.79 -6.82 2.78
N LYS A 31 -0.67 -8.13 3.02
CA LYS A 31 -1.52 -8.85 3.99
C LYS A 31 -1.32 -8.36 5.42
N GLN A 32 -0.08 -8.08 5.82
CA GLN A 32 0.22 -7.51 7.14
C GLN A 32 -0.41 -6.12 7.30
N ILE A 33 -0.22 -5.23 6.33
CA ILE A 33 -0.83 -3.89 6.34
C ILE A 33 -2.36 -4.00 6.49
N LEU A 34 -2.99 -4.89 5.72
CA LEU A 34 -4.45 -5.08 5.76
C LEU A 34 -4.93 -5.62 7.10
N ALA A 35 -4.22 -6.58 7.69
CA ALA A 35 -4.52 -7.13 9.01
C ALA A 35 -4.42 -6.06 10.11
N GLU A 36 -3.35 -5.26 10.10
CA GLU A 36 -3.11 -4.19 11.07
C GLU A 36 -4.05 -3.00 10.89
N SER A 37 -4.42 -2.70 9.65
CA SER A 37 -5.36 -1.62 9.33
C SER A 37 -6.82 -2.00 9.55
N GLY A 38 -7.11 -3.29 9.75
CA GLY A 38 -8.47 -3.83 9.86
C GLY A 38 -9.27 -3.75 8.55
N VAL A 39 -8.59 -3.77 7.40
CA VAL A 39 -9.22 -3.67 6.08
C VAL A 39 -9.32 -5.06 5.47
N ASN A 40 -10.50 -5.40 4.93
CA ASN A 40 -10.71 -6.72 4.33
C ASN A 40 -9.90 -6.88 3.01
N PRO A 41 -9.06 -7.93 2.87
CA PRO A 41 -8.28 -8.18 1.66
C PRO A 41 -9.09 -8.53 0.41
N ASP A 42 -10.35 -8.95 0.56
CA ASP A 42 -11.28 -9.20 -0.56
C ASP A 42 -11.97 -7.94 -1.07
N THR A 43 -11.93 -6.84 -0.30
CA THR A 43 -12.45 -5.54 -0.75
C THR A 43 -11.70 -5.09 -2.00
N ARG A 44 -12.40 -4.45 -2.94
CA ARG A 44 -11.75 -3.83 -4.11
C ARG A 44 -11.32 -2.42 -3.78
N VAL A 45 -10.28 -1.94 -4.47
CA VAL A 45 -9.74 -0.59 -4.29
C VAL A 45 -10.80 0.49 -4.49
N LYS A 46 -11.77 0.29 -5.39
CA LYS A 46 -12.88 1.24 -5.60
C LYS A 46 -13.89 1.31 -4.46
N ASP A 47 -13.97 0.25 -3.66
CA ASP A 47 -14.95 0.07 -2.58
C ASP A 47 -14.33 0.42 -1.22
N LEU A 48 -13.06 0.85 -1.19
CA LEU A 48 -12.41 1.41 -0.02
C LEU A 48 -13.09 2.71 0.39
N THR A 49 -13.37 2.83 1.68
CA THR A 49 -13.79 4.10 2.29
C THR A 49 -12.61 5.06 2.41
N GLU A 50 -12.91 6.36 2.53
CA GLU A 50 -11.86 7.37 2.75
C GLU A 50 -11.09 7.11 4.05
N GLU A 51 -11.77 6.67 5.12
CA GLU A 51 -11.15 6.35 6.40
C GLU A 51 -10.19 5.15 6.31
N GLU A 52 -10.57 4.09 5.60
CA GLU A 52 -9.68 2.95 5.35
C GLU A 52 -8.47 3.37 4.51
N THR A 53 -8.69 4.22 3.51
CA THR A 53 -7.61 4.75 2.66
C THR A 53 -6.61 5.58 3.48
N ILE A 54 -7.10 6.41 4.41
CA ILE A 54 -6.26 7.19 5.32
C ILE A 54 -5.48 6.27 6.25
N ARG A 55 -6.14 5.28 6.88
CA ARG A 55 -5.48 4.30 7.76
C ARG A 55 -4.36 3.55 7.05
N LEU A 56 -4.63 3.05 5.84
CA LEU A 56 -3.63 2.36 5.02
C LEU A 56 -2.44 3.27 4.71
N ARG A 57 -2.70 4.52 4.32
CA ARG A 57 -1.64 5.49 4.03
C ARG A 57 -0.78 5.78 5.27
N GLU A 58 -1.41 6.09 6.39
CA GLU A 58 -0.70 6.36 7.65
C GLU A 58 0.13 5.18 8.11
N TYR A 59 -0.40 3.95 8.00
CA TYR A 59 0.34 2.75 8.36
C TYR A 59 1.57 2.57 7.46
N ILE A 60 1.41 2.74 6.15
CA ILE A 60 2.50 2.60 5.18
C ILE A 60 3.57 3.67 5.44
N ASP A 61 3.21 4.95 5.55
CA ASP A 61 4.16 6.04 5.77
C ASP A 61 4.90 5.94 7.10
N LYS A 62 4.26 5.41 8.17
CA LYS A 62 4.89 5.27 9.49
C LYS A 62 5.78 4.03 9.62
N ASN A 63 5.41 2.92 9.00
CA ASN A 63 6.05 1.62 9.26
C ASN A 63 6.93 1.12 8.11
N LEU A 64 6.79 1.65 6.90
CA LEU A 64 7.44 1.12 5.71
C LEU A 64 8.16 2.22 4.93
N LYS A 65 9.37 1.91 4.46
CA LYS A 65 10.05 2.69 3.43
C LYS A 65 9.64 2.16 2.07
N ILE A 66 9.06 3.01 1.25
CA ILE A 66 8.54 2.65 -0.07
C ILE A 66 9.07 3.59 -1.16
N GLU A 67 8.92 3.18 -2.41
CA GLU A 67 9.18 4.00 -3.60
C GLU A 67 10.53 4.72 -3.57
N GLY A 68 10.53 6.05 -3.55
CA GLY A 68 11.72 6.88 -3.69
C GLY A 68 12.73 6.69 -2.57
N ASP A 69 12.26 6.54 -1.33
CA ASP A 69 13.14 6.34 -0.17
C ASP A 69 13.82 4.97 -0.24
N LEU A 70 13.08 3.92 -0.56
CA LEU A 70 13.64 2.58 -0.70
C LEU A 70 14.62 2.50 -1.88
N ARG A 71 14.28 3.12 -3.02
CA ARG A 71 15.16 3.16 -4.20
C ARG A 71 16.48 3.89 -3.92
N ARG A 72 16.43 5.00 -3.18
CA ARG A 72 17.63 5.74 -2.76
C ARG A 72 18.50 4.92 -1.82
N GLU A 73 17.89 4.27 -0.82
CA GLU A 73 18.61 3.42 0.13
C GLU A 73 19.32 2.25 -0.57
N VAL A 74 18.63 1.55 -1.48
CA VAL A 74 19.25 0.47 -2.27
C VAL A 74 20.39 0.99 -3.14
N SER A 75 20.23 2.16 -3.75
CA SER A 75 21.28 2.77 -4.58
C SER A 75 22.49 3.25 -3.78
N GLN A 76 22.33 3.59 -2.50
CA GLN A 76 23.45 3.99 -1.62
C GLN A 76 24.21 2.81 -1.03
N ASN A 77 23.62 1.62 -1.00
CA ASN A 77 24.24 0.40 -0.47
C ASN A 77 24.93 -0.47 -1.56
N VAL A 78 25.25 0.12 -2.73
CA VAL A 78 25.93 -0.55 -3.85
C VAL A 78 27.40 -0.17 -3.93
#